data_AF-G0HLE5-F1
#
_entry.id   AF-G0HLE5-F1
#
_cell.length_a   1.000
_cell.length_b   1.000
_cell.length_c   1.000
_cell.angle_alpha   90.00
_cell.angle_beta   90.00
_cell.angle_gamma   90.00
#
_symmetry.space_group_name_H-M   'P 1'
#
loop_
_entity.id
_entity.type
_entity.pdbx_description
1 polymer ?
#
loop_
_entity_poly.entity_id
_entity_poly.type
_entity_poly.pdbx_seq_one_letter_code
_entity_poly.pdbx_strand_id
1 'polypeptide(L)'
;MDEDSIMIGVVIGVLVLLSPVMLYWTVALLDTSGIDRYLPGALFVAVSALIPVLIVCSLSYLVMRHYNRPREWIKKKLTLVALFLFAALFMLLSIMGAV
;
A
#
# COMPACT_ATOMS: atom_id res chain seq x y z
N MET A 1 14.03 -21.69 8.48
CA MET A 1 13.53 -20.41 7.92
C MET A 1 14.75 -19.56 7.68
N ASP A 2 15.12 -19.31 6.42
CA ASP A 2 16.35 -18.59 6.09
C ASP A 2 16.27 -17.15 6.60
N GLU A 3 17.34 -16.66 7.21
CA GLU A 3 17.47 -15.32 7.80
C GLU A 3 17.02 -14.21 6.82
N ASP A 4 17.33 -14.36 5.53
CA ASP A 4 16.87 -13.49 4.45
C ASP A 4 15.34 -13.44 4.32
N SER A 5 14.66 -14.58 4.52
CA SER A 5 13.19 -14.64 4.48
C SER A 5 12.57 -13.86 5.63
N ILE A 6 13.21 -13.91 6.81
CA ILE A 6 12.77 -13.20 8.02
C ILE A 6 12.92 -11.70 7.77
N MET A 7 14.08 -11.28 7.26
CA MET A 7 14.37 -9.87 6.98
C MET A 7 13.42 -9.29 5.92
N ILE A 8 13.13 -10.02 4.84
CA ILE A 8 12.09 -9.62 3.86
C ILE A 8 10.74 -9.44 4.56
N GLY A 9 10.34 -10.40 5.40
CA GLY A 9 9.09 -10.34 6.15
C GLY A 9 9.00 -9.14 7.08
N VAL A 10 10.08 -8.83 7.81
CA VAL A 10 10.17 -7.67 8.72
C VAL A 10 10.04 -6.36 7.93
N VAL A 11 10.78 -6.20 6.85
CA VAL A 11 10.73 -4.96 6.05
C VAL A 11 9.33 -4.74 5.46
N ILE A 12 8.71 -5.79 4.90
CA ILE A 12 7.34 -5.70 4.38
C ILE A 12 6.35 -5.40 5.51
N GLY A 13 6.51 -6.05 6.67
CA GLY A 13 5.68 -5.80 7.85
C GLY A 13 5.73 -4.35 8.29
N VAL A 14 6.93 -3.76 8.38
CA VAL A 14 7.12 -2.33 8.71
C VAL A 14 6.46 -1.44 7.66
N LEU A 15 6.64 -1.73 6.37
CA LEU A 15 6.01 -0.95 5.29
C LEU A 15 4.48 -1.01 5.36
N VAL A 16 3.91 -2.17 5.66
CA VAL A 16 2.45 -2.35 5.84
C VAL A 16 1.96 -1.56 7.05
N LEU A 17 2.68 -1.58 8.18
CA LEU A 17 2.32 -0.82 9.38
C LEU A 17 2.43 0.70 9.18
N LEU A 18 3.32 1.15 8.29
CA LEU A 18 3.47 2.57 7.96
C LEU A 18 2.43 3.05 6.94
N SER A 19 1.73 2.13 6.26
CA SER A 19 0.78 2.45 5.20
C SER A 19 -0.42 3.33 5.64
N PRO A 20 -0.96 3.26 6.87
CA PRO A 20 -2.00 4.20 7.32
C PRO A 20 -1.47 5.62 7.47
N VAL A 21 -0.20 5.79 7.87
CA VAL A 21 0.45 7.12 7.93
C VAL A 21 0.61 7.67 6.52
N MET A 22 1.05 6.84 5.56
CA MET A 22 1.11 7.24 4.15
C MET A 22 -0.28 7.60 3.61
N LEU A 23 -1.32 6.86 4.00
CA LEU A 23 -2.70 7.11 3.59
C LEU A 23 -3.18 8.48 4.07
N TYR A 24 -2.93 8.82 5.33
CA TYR A 24 -3.26 10.13 5.90
C TYR A 24 -2.63 11.27 5.07
N TRP A 25 -1.33 11.18 4.79
CA TRP A 25 -0.65 12.19 3.99
C TRP A 25 -1.15 12.23 2.55
N THR A 26 -1.48 11.08 1.97
CA THR A 26 -2.04 11.00 0.62
C THR A 26 -3.37 11.73 0.53
N VAL A 27 -4.28 11.47 1.48
CA VAL A 27 -5.57 12.16 1.56
C VAL A 27 -5.38 13.66 1.71
N ALA A 28 -4.50 14.10 2.62
CA ALA A 28 -4.22 15.52 2.82
C ALA A 28 -3.68 16.20 1.55
N LEU A 29 -2.81 15.52 0.79
CA LEU A 29 -2.27 16.03 -0.47
C LEU A 29 -3.35 16.11 -1.57
N LEU A 30 -4.21 15.10 -1.68
CA LEU A 30 -5.29 15.10 -2.67
C LEU A 30 -6.38 16.13 -2.35
N ASP A 31 -6.68 16.34 -1.07
CA ASP A 31 -7.61 17.37 -0.60
C ASP A 31 -7.06 18.79 -0.82
N THR A 32 -5.81 19.04 -0.43
CA THR A 32 -5.16 20.36 -0.66
C THR A 32 -4.96 20.71 -2.14
N SER A 33 -4.85 19.71 -3.01
CA SER A 33 -4.79 19.91 -4.46
C SER A 33 -6.17 20.08 -5.12
N GLY A 34 -7.26 19.96 -4.34
CA GLY A 34 -8.63 20.12 -4.83
C GLY A 34 -9.12 18.97 -5.69
N ILE A 35 -8.48 17.80 -5.62
CA ILE A 35 -8.84 16.62 -6.40
C ILE A 35 -10.18 16.03 -5.94
N ASP A 36 -10.54 16.23 -4.66
CA ASP A 36 -11.84 15.92 -4.07
C ASP A 36 -13.02 16.51 -4.88
N ARG A 37 -12.83 17.68 -5.51
CA ARG A 37 -13.86 18.37 -6.30
C ARG A 37 -14.08 17.74 -7.67
N TYR A 38 -13.12 16.97 -8.17
CA TYR A 38 -13.15 16.37 -9.51
C TYR A 38 -13.46 14.88 -9.49
N LEU A 39 -13.33 14.22 -8.33
CA LEU A 39 -13.63 12.79 -8.19
C LEU A 39 -14.81 12.55 -7.23
N PRO A 40 -15.76 11.68 -7.60
CA PRO A 40 -16.78 11.23 -6.65
C PRO A 40 -16.12 10.51 -5.47
N GLY A 41 -16.72 10.63 -4.27
CA GLY A 41 -16.10 10.20 -3.01
C GLY A 41 -15.53 8.77 -3.03
N ALA A 42 -16.24 7.81 -3.62
CA ALA A 42 -15.74 6.43 -3.74
C ALA A 42 -14.45 6.31 -4.59
N LEU A 43 -14.32 7.10 -5.67
CA LEU A 43 -13.10 7.11 -6.48
C LEU A 43 -11.97 7.87 -5.78
N PHE A 44 -12.29 8.93 -5.03
CA PHE A 44 -11.30 9.62 -4.20
C PHE A 44 -10.69 8.67 -3.16
N VAL A 45 -11.53 7.88 -2.48
CA VAL A 45 -11.08 6.85 -1.52
C VAL A 45 -10.23 5.77 -2.21
N ALA A 46 -10.67 5.28 -3.38
CA ALA A 46 -9.94 4.28 -4.13
C ALA A 46 -8.54 4.78 -4.55
N VAL A 47 -8.45 5.99 -5.11
CA VAL A 47 -7.18 6.60 -5.54
C VAL A 47 -6.27 6.85 -4.33
N SER A 48 -6.83 7.38 -3.25
CA SER A 48 -6.10 7.62 -1.99
C SER A 48 -5.51 6.33 -1.43
N ALA A 49 -6.28 5.23 -1.43
CA ALA A 49 -5.81 3.92 -0.98
C ALA A 49 -4.77 3.28 -1.93
N LEU A 50 -4.86 3.57 -3.23
CA LEU A 50 -3.98 2.98 -4.24
C LEU A 50 -2.53 3.50 -4.12
N ILE A 51 -2.34 4.77 -3.77
CA ILE A 51 -1.00 5.40 -3.71
C ILE A 51 -0.08 4.71 -2.68
N PRO A 52 -0.47 4.55 -1.39
CA PRO A 52 0.32 3.79 -0.42
C PRO A 52 0.57 2.35 -0.85
N VAL A 53 -0.41 1.70 -1.48
CA VAL A 53 -0.25 0.32 -1.98
C VAL A 53 0.84 0.24 -3.04
N LEU A 54 0.88 1.19 -3.99
CA LEU A 54 1.92 1.24 -5.01
C LEU A 54 3.31 1.46 -4.41
N ILE A 55 3.41 2.34 -3.40
CA ILE A 55 4.68 2.61 -2.69
C ILE A 55 5.16 1.34 -1.98
N VAL A 56 4.30 0.71 -1.18
CA VAL A 56 4.63 -0.51 -0.44
C VAL A 56 5.02 -1.64 -1.39
N CYS A 57 4.26 -1.84 -2.47
CA CYS A 57 4.57 -2.85 -3.49
C CYS A 57 5.91 -2.59 -4.18
N SER A 58 6.19 -1.35 -4.58
CA SER A 58 7.43 -0.99 -5.26
C SER A 58 8.66 -1.22 -4.37
N LEU A 59 8.60 -0.80 -3.11
CA LEU A 59 9.67 -1.01 -2.13
C LEU A 59 9.83 -2.51 -1.80
N SER A 60 8.73 -3.22 -1.60
CA SER A 60 8.75 -4.67 -1.36
C SER A 60 9.36 -5.43 -2.53
N TYR A 61 9.08 -5.03 -3.77
CA TYR A 61 9.66 -5.62 -4.97
C TYR A 61 11.18 -5.43 -4.99
N LEU A 62 11.67 -4.22 -4.68
CA LEU A 62 13.11 -3.94 -4.62
C LEU A 62 13.81 -4.80 -3.57
N VAL A 63 13.21 -4.91 -2.37
CA VAL A 63 13.74 -5.74 -1.28
C VAL A 63 13.76 -7.22 -1.68
N MET A 64 12.65 -7.77 -2.17
CA MET A 64 12.60 -9.18 -2.57
C MET A 64 13.57 -9.50 -3.73
N ARG A 65 13.77 -8.55 -4.65
CA ARG A 65 14.73 -8.67 -5.74
C ARG A 65 16.18 -8.60 -5.26
N HIS A 66 16.45 -7.78 -4.23
CA HIS A 66 17.77 -7.70 -3.61
C HIS A 66 18.22 -9.04 -3.03
N TYR A 67 17.29 -9.79 -2.42
CA TYR A 67 17.54 -11.16 -1.91
C TYR A 67 17.38 -12.26 -2.98
N ASN A 68 17.49 -11.93 -4.28
CA ASN A 68 17.45 -12.89 -5.39
C ASN A 68 16.25 -13.85 -5.40
N ARG A 69 15.08 -13.43 -4.90
CA ARG A 69 13.88 -14.27 -4.93
C ARG A 69 13.37 -14.46 -6.37
N PRO A 70 12.83 -15.65 -6.72
CA PRO A 70 12.36 -15.91 -8.06
C PRO A 70 11.17 -15.01 -8.43
N ARG A 71 11.15 -14.49 -9.66
CA ARG A 71 10.16 -13.48 -10.11
C ARG A 71 8.70 -13.93 -9.92
N GLU A 72 8.40 -15.19 -10.18
CA GLU A 72 7.04 -15.73 -10.03
C GLU A 72 6.59 -15.77 -8.57
N TRP A 73 7.51 -16.01 -7.65
CA TRP A 73 7.23 -15.93 -6.21
C TRP A 73 6.99 -14.48 -5.77
N ILE A 74 7.81 -13.55 -6.26
CA ILE A 74 7.67 -12.11 -5.99
C ILE A 74 6.29 -11.65 -6.44
N LYS A 75 5.90 -11.91 -7.70
CA LYS A 75 4.58 -11.54 -8.22
C LYS A 75 3.45 -12.07 -7.33
N LYS A 76 3.46 -13.36 -7.00
CA LYS A 76 2.42 -13.99 -6.19
C LYS A 76 2.31 -13.34 -4.80
N LYS A 77 3.43 -13.05 -4.15
CA LYS A 77 3.45 -12.41 -2.83
C LYS A 77 3.05 -10.94 -2.89
N LEU A 78 3.56 -10.20 -3.87
CA LEU A 78 3.20 -8.79 -4.07
C LEU A 78 1.70 -8.63 -4.34
N THR A 79 1.11 -9.47 -5.20
CA THR A 79 -0.33 -9.40 -5.50
C THR A 79 -1.18 -9.65 -4.26
N LEU A 80 -0.79 -10.62 -3.42
CA LEU A 80 -1.50 -10.86 -2.16
C LEU A 80 -1.38 -9.68 -1.20
N VAL A 81 -0.18 -9.12 -1.04
CA VAL A 81 0.04 -7.93 -0.20
C VAL A 81 -0.73 -6.74 -0.76
N ALA A 82 -0.72 -6.52 -2.07
CA ALA A 82 -1.43 -5.43 -2.73
C ALA A 82 -2.93 -5.52 -2.51
N LEU A 83 -3.53 -6.69 -2.74
CA LEU A 83 -4.97 -6.92 -2.55
C LEU A 83 -5.38 -6.72 -1.09
N PHE A 84 -4.62 -7.32 -0.17
CA PHE A 84 -4.89 -7.20 1.27
C PHE A 84 -4.78 -5.75 1.73
N LEU A 85 -3.69 -5.07 1.38
CA LEU A 85 -3.42 -3.71 1.81
C LEU A 85 -4.42 -2.73 1.20
N PHE A 86 -4.75 -2.90 -0.08
CA PHE A 86 -5.77 -2.08 -0.73
C PHE A 86 -7.13 -2.23 -0.05
N ALA A 87 -7.58 -3.46 0.19
CA ALA A 87 -8.84 -3.71 0.88
C ALA A 87 -8.84 -3.12 2.30
N ALA A 88 -7.75 -3.27 3.04
CA ALA A 88 -7.60 -2.74 4.39
C ALA A 88 -7.67 -1.20 4.42
N LEU A 89 -6.90 -0.52 3.56
CA LEU A 89 -6.87 0.95 3.51
C LEU A 89 -8.17 1.54 2.97
N PHE A 90 -8.78 0.89 1.98
CA PHE A 90 -10.08 1.28 1.45
C PHE A 90 -11.16 1.18 2.53
N MET A 91 -11.21 0.07 3.27
CA MET A 91 -12.15 -0.10 4.38
C MET A 91 -11.87 0.91 5.50
N LEU A 92 -10.60 1.16 5.82
CA LEU A 92 -10.22 2.13 6.85
C LEU A 92 -10.73 3.53 6.52
N LEU A 93 -10.55 4.01 5.28
CA LEU A 93 -11.11 5.29 4.84
C LEU A 93 -12.64 5.30 4.81
N SER A 94 -13.25 4.19 4.40
CA SER A 94 -14.71 4.05 4.34
C SER A 94 -15.33 4.14 5.75
N ILE A 95 -14.68 3.57 6.77
CA ILE A 95 -15.12 3.62 8.17
C ILE A 95 -14.90 5.02 8.78
N MET A 96 -13.81 5.69 8.41
CA MET A 96 -13.49 7.03 8.92
C MET A 96 -14.44 8.13 8.42
N GLY A 97 -15.42 7.79 7.56
CA GLY A 97 -16.39 8.77 7.05
C GLY A 97 -15.73 9.85 6.20
N ALA A 98 -14.65 9.52 5.48
CA ALA A 98 -14.00 10.42 4.53
C ALA A 98 -14.84 10.67 3.26
N VAL A 99 -16.17 10.53 3.38
CA VAL A 99 -17.22 10.87 2.40
C VAL A 99 -18.43 11.39 3.17
#